data_AF-A0A7X6QFD4-F1
#
_entry.id   AF-A0A7X6QFD4-F1
#
_cell.length_a   1.000
_cell.length_b   1.000
_cell.length_c   1.000
_cell.angle_alpha   90.00
_cell.angle_beta   90.00
_cell.angle_gamma   90.00
#
_symmetry.space_group_name_H-M   'P 1'
#
loop_
_entity.id
_entity.type
_entity.pdbx_description
1 polymer ?
#
loop_
_entity_poly.entity_id
_entity_poly.type
_entity_poly.pdbx_seq_one_letter_code
_entity_poly.pdbx_strand_id
1 'polypeptide(L)'
;MDFGFSVEGITLETDRLLLRSWLLSDLKDFHAYARVPGVGEMAGWPHHRSMEETKNILRQFMTAGEVFAVAHKKDGKVIGSLGIHPVLHTLPEPYQNRYAKEIGYTLNKDYWGRGLMAEALVALTGHLFRYTPATLLICCCLMSNRQSRRVMEKAGFVFSRTFERKRHVPSSEESLEFILTEEAYNAMGRDRISFENDYNAGCHPAVLRDLVETNEIRTSGYGLDAYCEEAARLIKEACQAPGAGVHFLTGGTQANLIVAAGALKPWLGIVSAGTGHINVHEAGAIEATGHKVLVIASRDGLLDAEEIDRYCQACEEDPTAEHRVQPGMIYLSQPTEMGTLYQKEDLEAIREVADRRDLLLYVDGARLAAALAVPATGLDLVEMARLCDVFTIGGTKCGALFGEGLVIIRDSLKQDFRLLMKQRGGLLAKGRLLGIQFAALFRNNLYVEIGRYENERAGELATLFRTRGIDFFAPPQTNQLFVLLDPQEESHFAKRAIFERIMPSDDGRQVCRFVTSYATRREDIERLFL
;
A
#
# COMPACT_ATOMS: atom_id res chain seq x y z
N MET A 1 -6.55 -34.81 9.10
CA MET A 1 -5.23 -35.04 9.75
C MET A 1 -5.02 -33.99 10.83
N ASP A 2 -4.51 -34.37 11.99
CA ASP A 2 -4.26 -33.45 13.12
C ASP A 2 -2.78 -33.06 13.22
N PHE A 3 -2.48 -31.90 13.78
CA PHE A 3 -1.12 -31.37 13.95
C PHE A 3 -0.98 -30.66 15.31
N GLY A 4 0.20 -30.64 15.92
CA GLY A 4 0.40 -29.96 17.21
C GLY A 4 0.31 -28.43 17.12
N PHE A 5 -0.21 -27.77 18.15
CA PHE A 5 -0.24 -26.30 18.26
C PHE A 5 0.06 -25.87 19.69
N SER A 6 0.80 -24.78 19.88
CA SER A 6 1.05 -24.17 21.19
C SER A 6 0.93 -22.65 21.10
N VAL A 7 0.31 -22.04 22.11
CA VAL A 7 0.19 -20.58 22.29
C VAL A 7 1.44 -19.96 22.93
N GLU A 8 2.38 -20.78 23.38
CA GLU A 8 3.59 -20.32 24.05
C GLU A 8 4.46 -19.49 23.09
N GLY A 9 4.88 -18.31 23.53
CA GLY A 9 5.64 -17.38 22.70
C GLY A 9 4.83 -16.65 21.62
N ILE A 10 3.53 -16.96 21.47
CA ILE A 10 2.66 -16.32 20.49
C ILE A 10 1.85 -15.22 21.16
N THR A 11 1.88 -14.03 20.58
CA THR A 11 1.04 -12.90 20.94
C THR A 11 0.39 -12.33 19.69
N LEU A 12 -0.95 -12.26 19.67
CA LEU A 12 -1.69 -11.63 18.58
C LEU A 12 -2.32 -10.34 19.08
N GLU A 13 -2.04 -9.25 18.39
CA GLU A 13 -2.52 -7.94 18.73
C GLU A 13 -3.52 -7.45 17.68
N THR A 14 -4.66 -6.95 18.13
CA THR A 14 -5.70 -6.34 17.29
C THR A 14 -5.95 -4.92 17.76
N ASP A 15 -6.84 -4.15 17.12
CA ASP A 15 -7.14 -2.78 17.55
C ASP A 15 -7.52 -2.69 19.03
N ARG A 16 -8.31 -3.65 19.53
CA ARG A 16 -8.91 -3.61 20.87
C ARG A 16 -8.43 -4.71 21.80
N LEU A 17 -7.78 -5.76 21.29
CA LEU A 17 -7.47 -6.97 22.04
C LEU A 17 -5.99 -7.35 21.97
N LEU A 18 -5.58 -8.08 23.00
CA LEU A 18 -4.31 -8.78 23.08
C LEU A 18 -4.60 -10.25 23.39
N LEU A 19 -4.29 -11.14 22.45
CA LEU A 19 -4.37 -12.58 22.62
C LEU A 19 -2.99 -13.09 23.00
N ARG A 20 -2.89 -13.75 24.15
CA ARG A 20 -1.60 -14.22 24.70
C ARG A 20 -1.76 -15.49 25.54
N SER A 21 -0.64 -16.08 25.93
CA SER A 21 -0.59 -17.14 26.95
C SER A 21 -1.24 -16.69 28.27
N TRP A 22 -1.87 -17.61 28.99
CA TRP A 22 -2.46 -17.37 30.31
C TRP A 22 -1.41 -17.12 31.39
N LEU A 23 -1.73 -16.22 32.32
CA LEU A 23 -0.95 -15.94 33.51
C LEU A 23 -1.76 -16.29 34.76
N LEU A 24 -1.07 -16.70 35.83
CA LEU A 24 -1.75 -16.99 37.11
C LEU A 24 -2.47 -15.76 37.69
N SER A 25 -1.99 -14.55 37.35
CA SER A 25 -2.64 -13.28 37.71
C SER A 25 -4.02 -13.09 37.09
N ASP A 26 -4.33 -13.79 35.99
CA ASP A 26 -5.61 -13.69 35.28
C ASP A 26 -6.75 -14.41 36.02
N LEU A 27 -6.45 -15.16 37.08
CA LEU A 27 -7.40 -16.00 37.79
C LEU A 27 -8.67 -15.26 38.22
N LYS A 28 -8.52 -14.01 38.71
CA LYS A 28 -9.67 -13.22 39.16
C LYS A 28 -10.59 -12.85 38.00
N ASP A 29 -10.01 -12.42 36.88
CA ASP A 29 -10.74 -12.03 35.68
C ASP A 29 -11.40 -13.25 35.02
N PHE A 30 -10.68 -14.38 34.96
CA PHE A 30 -11.23 -15.65 34.48
C PHE A 30 -12.42 -16.10 35.32
N HIS A 31 -12.28 -16.11 36.65
CA HIS A 31 -13.37 -16.50 37.53
C HIS A 31 -14.57 -15.56 37.40
N ALA A 32 -14.34 -14.26 37.19
CA ALA A 32 -15.39 -13.26 37.11
C ALA A 32 -16.41 -13.58 36.02
N TYR A 33 -15.98 -14.04 34.84
CA TYR A 33 -16.90 -14.43 33.78
C TYR A 33 -17.27 -15.92 33.80
N ALA A 34 -16.35 -16.81 34.20
CA ALA A 34 -16.60 -18.25 34.16
C ALA A 34 -17.62 -18.73 35.20
N ARG A 35 -17.81 -17.98 36.29
CA ARG A 35 -18.84 -18.27 37.30
C ARG A 35 -20.26 -17.86 36.89
N VAL A 36 -20.41 -17.10 35.80
CA VAL A 36 -21.70 -16.51 35.39
C VAL A 36 -22.52 -17.57 34.66
N PRO A 37 -23.72 -17.92 35.15
CA PRO A 37 -24.59 -18.87 34.47
C PRO A 37 -24.94 -18.42 33.05
N GLY A 38 -24.85 -19.35 32.11
CA GLY A 38 -25.12 -19.13 30.69
C GLY A 38 -23.89 -18.70 29.88
N VAL A 39 -22.74 -18.42 30.51
CA VAL A 39 -21.49 -18.12 29.79
C VAL A 39 -20.81 -19.41 29.36
N GLY A 40 -20.46 -20.28 30.31
CA GLY A 40 -19.82 -21.56 30.02
C GLY A 40 -20.74 -22.52 29.27
N GLU A 41 -22.03 -22.53 29.63
CA GLU A 41 -23.01 -23.47 29.07
C GLU A 41 -23.21 -23.24 27.57
N MET A 42 -23.14 -21.99 27.12
CA MET A 42 -23.16 -21.62 25.71
C MET A 42 -21.94 -22.12 24.92
N ALA A 43 -20.84 -22.42 25.63
CA ALA A 43 -19.61 -23.01 25.11
C ALA A 43 -19.46 -24.51 25.47
N GLY A 44 -20.47 -25.12 26.10
CA GLY A 44 -20.55 -26.57 26.34
C GLY A 44 -19.97 -27.07 27.67
N TRP A 45 -19.65 -26.19 28.62
CA TRP A 45 -19.13 -26.55 29.96
C TRP A 45 -19.90 -25.82 31.08
N PRO A 46 -19.97 -26.35 32.32
CA PRO A 46 -20.77 -25.73 33.38
C PRO A 46 -20.09 -24.50 33.99
N HIS A 47 -20.84 -23.48 34.37
CA HIS A 47 -20.27 -22.34 35.10
C HIS A 47 -19.48 -22.79 36.35
N HIS A 48 -18.36 -22.11 36.62
CA HIS A 48 -17.50 -22.45 37.74
C HIS A 48 -18.16 -22.13 39.08
N ARG A 49 -18.10 -23.07 40.02
CA ARG A 49 -18.72 -22.98 41.35
C ARG A 49 -17.80 -22.34 42.38
N SER A 50 -16.49 -22.40 42.16
CA SER A 50 -15.51 -21.87 43.10
C SER A 50 -14.27 -21.29 42.42
N MET A 51 -13.54 -20.47 43.18
CA MET A 51 -12.24 -19.95 42.75
C MET A 51 -11.21 -21.08 42.58
N GLU A 52 -11.27 -22.11 43.43
CA GLU A 52 -10.33 -23.23 43.36
C GLU A 52 -10.53 -24.09 42.10
N GLU A 53 -11.80 -24.34 41.74
CA GLU A 53 -12.14 -24.97 40.46
C GLU A 53 -11.59 -24.18 39.27
N THR A 54 -11.80 -22.86 39.29
CA THR A 54 -11.28 -21.97 38.22
C THR A 54 -9.76 -22.01 38.14
N LYS A 55 -9.08 -22.03 39.29
CA LYS A 55 -7.63 -22.11 39.38
C LYS A 55 -7.10 -23.42 38.81
N ASN A 56 -7.80 -24.53 39.02
CA ASN A 56 -7.41 -25.82 38.47
C ASN A 56 -7.57 -25.85 36.94
N ILE A 57 -8.66 -25.29 36.41
CA ILE A 57 -8.87 -25.17 34.95
C ILE A 57 -7.85 -24.21 34.32
N LEU A 58 -7.55 -23.09 34.98
CA LEU A 58 -6.52 -22.15 34.52
C LEU A 58 -5.15 -22.84 34.39
N ARG A 59 -4.77 -23.64 35.40
CA ARG A 59 -3.53 -24.44 35.34
C ARG A 59 -3.55 -25.42 34.18
N GLN A 60 -4.69 -26.06 33.90
CA GLN A 60 -4.82 -26.94 32.72
C GLN A 60 -4.61 -26.18 31.41
N PHE A 61 -5.18 -24.97 31.26
CA PHE A 61 -4.94 -24.15 30.07
C PHE A 61 -3.48 -23.75 29.91
N MET A 62 -2.82 -23.38 31.01
CA MET A 62 -1.38 -23.05 31.01
C MET A 62 -0.51 -24.27 30.67
N THR A 63 -0.87 -25.47 31.14
CA THR A 63 -0.12 -26.70 30.86
C THR A 63 -0.38 -27.23 29.44
N ALA A 64 -1.62 -27.18 28.96
CA ALA A 64 -1.95 -27.66 27.62
C ALA A 64 -1.38 -26.74 26.54
N GLY A 65 -1.32 -25.43 26.79
CA GLY A 65 -0.78 -24.48 25.82
C GLY A 65 -1.64 -24.31 24.57
N GLU A 66 -2.91 -24.70 24.57
CA GLU A 66 -3.78 -24.63 23.38
C GLU A 66 -4.81 -23.50 23.43
N VAL A 67 -4.83 -22.71 24.51
CA VAL A 67 -5.88 -21.71 24.77
C VAL A 67 -5.27 -20.34 25.00
N PHE A 68 -5.65 -19.37 24.16
CA PHE A 68 -5.33 -17.96 24.37
C PHE A 68 -6.21 -17.35 25.46
N ALA A 69 -5.61 -16.52 26.30
CA ALA A 69 -6.32 -15.50 27.07
C ALA A 69 -6.64 -14.33 26.14
N VAL A 70 -7.89 -13.87 26.15
CA VAL A 70 -8.32 -12.69 25.38
C VAL A 70 -8.36 -11.49 26.32
N ALA A 71 -7.34 -10.63 26.26
CA ALA A 71 -7.23 -9.42 27.07
C ALA A 71 -7.75 -8.19 26.31
N HIS A 72 -8.51 -7.33 26.99
CA HIS A 72 -9.03 -6.09 26.43
C HIS A 72 -8.10 -4.92 26.76
N LYS A 73 -7.57 -4.25 25.73
CA LYS A 73 -6.51 -3.24 25.90
C LYS A 73 -6.93 -2.04 26.73
N LYS A 74 -8.20 -1.61 26.61
CA LYS A 74 -8.69 -0.38 27.26
C LYS A 74 -8.72 -0.48 28.78
N ASP A 75 -9.08 -1.64 29.32
CA ASP A 75 -9.22 -1.84 30.78
C ASP A 75 -8.20 -2.84 31.35
N GLY A 76 -7.37 -3.47 30.51
CA GLY A 76 -6.30 -4.37 30.90
C GLY A 76 -6.78 -5.73 31.42
N LYS A 77 -8.07 -6.06 31.29
CA LYS A 77 -8.65 -7.29 31.85
C LYS A 77 -8.65 -8.45 30.88
N VAL A 78 -8.57 -9.68 31.40
CA VAL A 78 -8.87 -10.88 30.60
C VAL A 78 -10.37 -11.10 30.53
N ILE A 79 -10.93 -10.93 29.33
CA ILE A 79 -12.37 -10.93 29.11
C ILE A 79 -12.87 -12.17 28.39
N GLY A 80 -12.01 -13.13 28.08
CA GLY A 80 -12.43 -14.34 27.38
C GLY A 80 -11.30 -15.33 27.15
N SER A 81 -11.63 -16.41 26.45
CA SER A 81 -10.73 -17.48 26.05
C SER A 81 -10.96 -17.86 24.59
N LEU A 82 -9.91 -18.33 23.93
CA LEU A 82 -9.95 -18.76 22.54
C LEU A 82 -9.02 -19.96 22.35
N GLY A 83 -9.59 -21.16 22.22
CA GLY A 83 -8.91 -22.45 22.21
C GLY A 83 -8.82 -23.07 20.82
N ILE A 84 -7.73 -23.77 20.56
CA ILE A 84 -7.43 -24.48 19.30
C ILE A 84 -7.34 -25.96 19.61
N HIS A 85 -8.28 -26.74 19.11
CA HIS A 85 -8.45 -28.14 19.49
C HIS A 85 -8.39 -29.07 18.27
N PRO A 86 -7.99 -30.35 18.46
CA PRO A 86 -8.16 -31.36 17.43
C PRO A 86 -9.64 -31.56 17.10
N VAL A 87 -9.94 -31.86 15.85
CA VAL A 87 -11.31 -32.19 15.42
C VAL A 87 -11.63 -33.62 15.87
N LEU A 88 -12.58 -33.76 16.81
CA LEU A 88 -12.92 -35.04 17.44
C LEU A 88 -14.06 -35.80 16.76
N HIS A 89 -14.55 -35.32 15.61
CA HIS A 89 -15.66 -35.91 14.87
C HIS A 89 -15.33 -36.07 13.38
N THR A 90 -16.03 -36.98 12.70
CA THR A 90 -15.79 -37.23 11.27
C THR A 90 -16.16 -36.01 10.43
N LEU A 91 -15.20 -35.53 9.64
CA LEU A 91 -15.41 -34.45 8.69
C LEU A 91 -16.31 -34.90 7.54
N PRO A 92 -17.24 -34.05 7.06
CA PRO A 92 -18.05 -34.38 5.89
C PRO A 92 -17.19 -34.34 4.61
N GLU A 93 -17.63 -35.02 3.55
CA GLU A 93 -17.05 -34.79 2.22
C GLU A 93 -17.30 -33.34 1.77
N PRO A 94 -16.37 -32.70 1.04
CA PRO A 94 -15.08 -33.22 0.53
C PRO A 94 -13.88 -33.01 1.49
N TYR A 95 -14.12 -32.75 2.78
CA TYR A 95 -13.09 -32.25 3.71
C TYR A 95 -12.31 -33.32 4.48
N GLN A 96 -12.62 -34.60 4.30
CA GLN A 96 -12.07 -35.72 5.09
C GLN A 96 -10.53 -35.76 5.19
N ASN A 97 -9.84 -35.34 4.12
CA ASN A 97 -8.37 -35.39 4.04
C ASN A 97 -7.68 -34.06 4.37
N ARG A 98 -8.41 -33.06 4.88
CA ARG A 98 -7.85 -31.75 5.24
C ARG A 98 -7.08 -31.80 6.57
N TYR A 99 -6.14 -30.88 6.73
CA TYR A 99 -5.49 -30.59 8.00
C TYR A 99 -6.40 -29.61 8.75
N ALA A 100 -7.08 -30.09 9.79
CA ALA A 100 -8.20 -29.37 10.37
C ALA A 100 -8.03 -29.10 11.87
N LYS A 101 -8.45 -27.92 12.31
CA LYS A 101 -8.56 -27.55 13.73
C LYS A 101 -9.95 -27.02 14.06
N GLU A 102 -10.43 -27.34 15.25
CA GLU A 102 -11.63 -26.76 15.82
C GLU A 102 -11.27 -25.60 16.75
N ILE A 103 -11.92 -24.46 16.58
CA ILE A 103 -11.74 -23.29 17.42
C ILE A 103 -12.94 -23.17 18.35
N GLY A 104 -12.67 -23.20 19.65
CA GLY A 104 -13.63 -22.92 20.71
C GLY A 104 -13.39 -21.53 21.30
N TYR A 105 -14.43 -20.83 21.71
CA TYR A 105 -14.25 -19.53 22.36
C TYR A 105 -15.32 -19.23 23.40
N THR A 106 -14.96 -18.38 24.36
CA THR A 106 -15.89 -17.83 25.36
C THR A 106 -15.55 -16.38 25.63
N LEU A 107 -16.56 -15.54 25.77
CA LEU A 107 -16.40 -14.13 26.09
C LEU A 107 -17.24 -13.79 27.32
N ASN A 108 -16.72 -12.89 28.15
CA ASN A 108 -17.44 -12.30 29.25
C ASN A 108 -18.70 -11.59 28.74
N LYS A 109 -19.83 -11.86 29.42
CA LYS A 109 -21.16 -11.36 29.07
C LYS A 109 -21.25 -9.84 28.95
N ASP A 110 -20.49 -9.09 29.74
CA ASP A 110 -20.48 -7.62 29.71
C ASP A 110 -19.89 -7.06 28.40
N TYR A 111 -19.16 -7.89 27.65
CA TYR A 111 -18.46 -7.53 26.43
C TYR A 111 -19.16 -8.07 25.17
N TRP A 112 -20.27 -8.79 25.33
CA TRP A 112 -21.07 -9.30 24.20
C TRP A 112 -21.63 -8.18 23.33
N GLY A 113 -21.87 -8.49 22.06
CA GLY A 113 -22.46 -7.54 21.09
C GLY A 113 -21.50 -6.47 20.55
N ARG A 114 -20.26 -6.38 21.06
CA ARG A 114 -19.28 -5.34 20.67
C ARG A 114 -18.37 -5.72 19.50
N GLY A 115 -18.54 -6.93 18.96
CA GLY A 115 -17.72 -7.48 17.87
C GLY A 115 -16.33 -8.00 18.29
N LEU A 116 -16.00 -7.97 19.59
CA LEU A 116 -14.66 -8.31 20.09
C LEU A 116 -14.27 -9.77 19.81
N MET A 117 -15.18 -10.74 20.01
CA MET A 117 -14.83 -12.14 19.70
C MET A 117 -14.69 -12.40 18.20
N ALA A 118 -15.42 -11.66 17.34
CA ALA A 118 -15.22 -11.78 15.89
C ALA A 118 -13.86 -11.23 15.47
N GLU A 119 -13.42 -10.11 16.06
CA GLU A 119 -12.08 -9.55 15.88
C GLU A 119 -10.98 -10.54 16.33
N ALA A 120 -11.13 -11.14 17.53
CA ALA A 120 -10.21 -12.15 18.03
C ALA A 120 -10.15 -13.39 17.12
N LEU A 121 -11.31 -13.87 16.67
CA LEU A 121 -11.40 -15.04 15.79
C LEU A 121 -10.74 -14.76 14.43
N VAL A 122 -10.96 -13.58 13.83
CA VAL A 122 -10.28 -13.17 12.59
C VAL A 122 -8.76 -13.19 12.76
N ALA A 123 -8.25 -12.57 13.82
CA ALA A 123 -6.81 -12.54 14.10
C ALA A 123 -6.22 -13.95 14.25
N LEU A 124 -6.90 -14.84 14.99
CA LEU A 124 -6.44 -16.23 15.09
C LEU A 124 -6.49 -16.94 13.74
N THR A 125 -7.57 -16.81 12.97
CA THR A 125 -7.69 -17.53 11.68
C THR A 125 -6.57 -17.14 10.72
N GLY A 126 -6.20 -15.85 10.67
CA GLY A 126 -5.06 -15.39 9.89
C GLY A 126 -3.74 -15.95 10.38
N HIS A 127 -3.56 -16.09 11.69
CA HIS A 127 -2.37 -16.75 12.24
C HIS A 127 -2.33 -18.25 11.89
N LEU A 128 -3.43 -18.98 12.06
CA LEU A 128 -3.46 -20.42 11.84
C LEU A 128 -3.22 -20.81 10.37
N PHE A 129 -3.87 -20.16 9.41
CA PHE A 129 -3.62 -20.45 8.00
C PHE A 129 -2.20 -20.08 7.55
N ARG A 130 -1.56 -19.13 8.22
CA ARG A 130 -0.26 -18.59 7.80
C ARG A 130 0.92 -19.30 8.42
N TYR A 131 0.80 -19.73 9.67
CA TYR A 131 1.93 -20.27 10.44
C TYR A 131 1.75 -21.74 10.84
N THR A 132 0.68 -22.39 10.36
CA THR A 132 0.45 -23.82 10.59
C THR A 132 0.05 -24.53 9.30
N PRO A 133 0.12 -25.86 9.24
CA PRO A 133 -0.36 -26.64 8.09
C PRO A 133 -1.88 -26.66 7.91
N ALA A 134 -2.65 -25.90 8.69
CA ALA A 134 -4.11 -25.91 8.62
C ALA A 134 -4.61 -25.55 7.22
N THR A 135 -5.47 -26.41 6.67
CA THR A 135 -6.19 -26.15 5.40
C THR A 135 -7.70 -26.05 5.60
N LEU A 136 -8.17 -26.23 6.84
CA LEU A 136 -9.56 -26.12 7.26
C LEU A 136 -9.65 -25.70 8.72
N LEU A 137 -10.46 -24.68 9.02
CA LEU A 137 -10.81 -24.30 10.39
C LEU A 137 -12.30 -24.53 10.62
N ILE A 138 -12.65 -24.98 11.82
CA ILE A 138 -14.02 -25.32 12.20
C ILE A 138 -14.39 -24.55 13.46
N CYS A 139 -15.61 -24.06 13.52
CA CYS A 139 -16.21 -23.57 14.75
C CYS A 139 -17.59 -24.22 14.91
N CYS A 140 -17.96 -24.57 16.14
CA CYS A 140 -19.26 -25.16 16.45
C CYS A 140 -20.01 -24.31 17.47
N CYS A 141 -21.34 -24.25 17.36
CA CYS A 141 -22.19 -23.63 18.38
C CYS A 141 -23.52 -24.35 18.53
N LEU A 142 -24.23 -24.11 19.64
CA LEU A 142 -25.62 -24.56 19.81
C LEU A 142 -26.53 -23.88 18.79
N MET A 143 -27.56 -24.57 18.32
CA MET A 143 -28.62 -24.01 17.45
C MET A 143 -29.20 -22.70 18.00
N SER A 144 -29.42 -22.62 19.32
CA SER A 144 -29.95 -21.47 20.04
C SER A 144 -28.93 -20.35 20.23
N ASN A 145 -27.62 -20.63 20.13
CA ASN A 145 -26.55 -19.66 20.33
C ASN A 145 -26.34 -18.78 19.09
N ARG A 146 -27.35 -17.95 18.81
CA ARG A 146 -27.34 -16.98 17.70
C ARG A 146 -26.16 -16.01 17.75
N GLN A 147 -25.63 -15.71 18.93
CA GLN A 147 -24.50 -14.79 19.08
C GLN A 147 -23.20 -15.39 18.54
N SER A 148 -22.90 -16.64 18.91
CA SER A 148 -21.75 -17.37 18.37
C SER A 148 -21.87 -17.59 16.86
N ARG A 149 -23.08 -17.90 16.36
CA ARG A 149 -23.34 -17.92 14.91
C ARG A 149 -22.94 -16.62 14.22
N ARG A 150 -23.35 -15.47 14.74
CA ARG A 150 -22.99 -14.15 14.18
C ARG A 150 -21.49 -13.87 14.25
N VAL A 151 -20.79 -14.35 15.27
CA VAL A 151 -19.32 -14.23 15.37
C VAL A 151 -18.65 -14.99 14.22
N MET A 152 -19.05 -16.24 13.98
CA MET A 152 -18.51 -17.09 12.92
C MET A 152 -18.78 -16.51 11.52
N GLU A 153 -20.01 -16.06 11.26
CA GLU A 153 -20.38 -15.41 9.99
C GLU A 153 -19.52 -14.16 9.73
N LYS A 154 -19.32 -13.29 10.75
CA LYS A 154 -18.47 -12.09 10.62
C LYS A 154 -17.01 -12.44 10.37
N ALA A 155 -16.52 -13.51 11.00
CA ALA A 155 -15.16 -14.00 10.79
C ALA A 155 -14.97 -14.66 9.41
N GLY A 156 -16.05 -14.89 8.64
CA GLY A 156 -16.01 -15.42 7.28
C GLY A 156 -16.24 -16.92 7.19
N PHE A 157 -16.57 -17.58 8.31
CA PHE A 157 -16.96 -18.99 8.28
C PHE A 157 -18.36 -19.14 7.67
N VAL A 158 -18.55 -20.24 6.95
CA VAL A 158 -19.82 -20.61 6.32
C VAL A 158 -20.43 -21.82 7.01
N PHE A 159 -21.76 -21.89 7.05
CA PHE A 159 -22.46 -23.04 7.61
C PHE A 159 -22.14 -24.31 6.80
N SER A 160 -21.79 -25.38 7.50
CA SER A 160 -21.47 -26.69 6.93
C SER A 160 -22.63 -27.66 7.10
N ARG A 161 -23.03 -27.94 8.36
CA ARG A 161 -24.07 -28.93 8.70
C ARG A 161 -24.57 -28.78 10.13
N THR A 162 -25.63 -29.52 10.42
CA THR A 162 -26.15 -29.74 11.78
C THR A 162 -25.81 -31.15 12.23
N PHE A 163 -25.42 -31.33 13.49
CA PHE A 163 -25.10 -32.66 14.04
C PHE A 163 -25.25 -32.74 15.57
N GLU A 164 -25.51 -33.94 16.07
CA GLU A 164 -25.50 -34.22 17.51
C GLU A 164 -24.06 -34.38 18.03
N ARG A 165 -23.73 -33.69 19.12
CA ARG A 165 -22.41 -33.74 19.76
C ARG A 165 -22.55 -34.07 21.23
N LYS A 166 -21.73 -35.00 21.73
CA LYS A 166 -21.60 -35.25 23.17
C LYS A 166 -20.91 -34.06 23.85
N ARG A 167 -21.50 -33.54 24.92
CA ARG A 167 -20.99 -32.37 25.68
C ARG A 167 -20.94 -32.69 27.17
N HIS A 168 -20.18 -31.89 27.93
CA HIS A 168 -20.09 -32.03 29.39
C HIS A 168 -21.40 -31.63 30.09
N VAL A 169 -22.11 -30.66 29.52
CA VAL A 169 -23.47 -30.30 29.95
C VAL A 169 -24.47 -31.05 29.06
N PRO A 170 -25.36 -31.90 29.63
CA PRO A 170 -26.39 -32.60 28.86
C PRO A 170 -27.30 -31.60 28.16
N SER A 171 -27.42 -31.74 26.85
CA SER A 171 -28.35 -30.99 26.03
C SER A 171 -28.81 -31.89 24.88
N SER A 172 -30.11 -31.96 24.64
CA SER A 172 -30.71 -32.63 23.48
C SER A 172 -30.67 -31.75 22.23
N GLU A 173 -29.99 -30.60 22.29
CA GLU A 173 -29.91 -29.63 21.21
C GLU A 173 -28.75 -29.92 20.27
N GLU A 174 -29.05 -29.98 18.97
CA GLU A 174 -28.07 -30.14 17.90
C GLU A 174 -27.05 -28.99 17.86
N SER A 175 -25.86 -29.27 17.33
CA SER A 175 -24.81 -28.28 17.06
C SER A 175 -24.87 -27.84 15.60
N LEU A 176 -24.61 -26.55 15.36
CA LEU A 176 -24.28 -26.01 14.05
C LEU A 176 -22.75 -26.05 13.86
N GLU A 177 -22.30 -26.65 12.77
CA GLU A 177 -20.90 -26.62 12.31
C GLU A 177 -20.72 -25.50 11.29
N PHE A 178 -19.68 -24.70 11.47
CA PHE A 178 -19.24 -23.68 10.54
C PHE A 178 -17.79 -23.96 10.14
N ILE A 179 -17.48 -23.77 8.87
CA ILE A 179 -16.15 -24.04 8.31
C ILE A 179 -15.59 -22.83 7.59
N LEU A 180 -14.27 -22.73 7.58
CA LEU A 180 -13.51 -21.80 6.76
C LEU A 180 -12.37 -22.59 6.12
N THR A 181 -12.32 -22.63 4.80
CA THR A 181 -11.21 -23.26 4.07
C THR A 181 -10.13 -22.23 3.80
N GLU A 182 -8.89 -22.68 3.60
CA GLU A 182 -7.78 -21.83 3.22
C GLU A 182 -8.06 -21.07 1.90
N GLU A 183 -8.72 -21.72 0.94
CA GLU A 183 -9.06 -21.10 -0.34
C GLU A 183 -10.07 -19.97 -0.17
N ALA A 184 -11.11 -20.19 0.65
CA ALA A 184 -12.09 -19.16 0.99
C ALA A 184 -11.44 -18.01 1.78
N TYR A 185 -10.51 -18.34 2.68
CA TYR A 185 -9.72 -17.35 3.40
C TYR A 185 -8.92 -16.45 2.46
N ASN A 186 -8.17 -17.06 1.55
CA ASN A 186 -7.33 -16.37 0.58
C ASN A 186 -8.15 -15.57 -0.45
N ALA A 187 -9.36 -16.02 -0.78
CA ALA A 187 -10.29 -15.32 -1.66
C ALA A 187 -10.89 -14.06 -1.00
N MET A 188 -10.95 -14.00 0.33
CA MET A 188 -11.40 -12.79 1.04
C MET A 188 -10.37 -11.64 1.00
N GLY A 189 -9.11 -11.91 0.59
CA GLY A 189 -8.08 -10.87 0.42
C GLY A 189 -7.68 -10.14 1.71
N ARG A 190 -8.10 -10.61 2.89
CA ARG A 190 -7.96 -9.90 4.18
C ARG A 190 -6.52 -9.73 4.67
N ASP A 191 -5.59 -10.47 4.07
CA ASP A 191 -4.23 -10.66 4.61
C ASP A 191 -3.12 -10.65 3.56
N ARG A 192 -3.46 -10.48 2.27
CA ARG A 192 -2.42 -10.42 1.23
C ARG A 192 -1.67 -9.11 1.39
N ILE A 193 -0.35 -9.22 1.37
CA ILE A 193 0.52 -8.05 1.37
C ILE A 193 0.37 -7.37 0.03
N SER A 194 0.17 -6.06 0.02
CA SER A 194 0.14 -5.34 -1.25
C SER A 194 1.51 -4.73 -1.56
N PHE A 195 2.12 -5.20 -2.65
CA PHE A 195 3.23 -4.56 -3.35
C PHE A 195 2.76 -4.08 -4.74
N GLU A 196 1.45 -3.87 -4.91
CA GLU A 196 0.85 -3.52 -6.21
C GLU A 196 1.29 -2.14 -6.69
N ASN A 197 1.27 -1.16 -5.79
CA ASN A 197 1.59 0.22 -6.08
C ASN A 197 1.89 1.01 -4.78
N ASP A 198 2.34 2.24 -4.94
CA ASP A 198 2.72 3.18 -3.88
C ASP A 198 1.62 4.19 -3.51
N TYR A 199 0.38 3.92 -3.91
CA TYR A 199 -0.78 4.82 -3.68
C TYR A 199 -2.03 4.07 -3.20
N ASN A 200 -1.86 2.86 -2.66
CA ASN A 200 -2.93 2.05 -2.05
C ASN A 200 -3.07 2.26 -0.53
N ALA A 201 -2.09 2.91 0.10
CA ALA A 201 -2.14 3.35 1.48
C ALA A 201 -2.73 4.76 1.57
N GLY A 202 -3.10 5.20 2.79
CA GLY A 202 -3.59 6.57 3.04
C GLY A 202 -2.49 7.62 2.89
N CYS A 203 -2.31 8.48 3.89
CA CYS A 203 -1.17 9.41 3.93
C CYS A 203 -0.24 9.15 5.11
N HIS A 204 0.97 9.70 5.02
CA HIS A 204 1.95 9.68 6.09
C HIS A 204 1.35 10.30 7.36
N PRO A 205 1.62 9.77 8.57
CA PRO A 205 1.02 10.26 9.81
C PRO A 205 1.22 11.76 10.09
N ALA A 206 2.36 12.33 9.65
CA ALA A 206 2.59 13.77 9.75
C ALA A 206 1.58 14.59 8.93
N VAL A 207 1.26 14.13 7.72
CA VAL A 207 0.25 14.75 6.85
C VAL A 207 -1.14 14.66 7.48
N LEU A 208 -1.52 13.47 7.96
CA LEU A 208 -2.83 13.26 8.59
C LEU A 208 -3.02 14.14 9.83
N ARG A 209 -1.97 14.27 10.65
CA ARG A 209 -1.98 15.13 11.85
C ARG A 209 -2.29 16.57 11.49
N ASP A 210 -1.60 17.15 10.52
CA ASP A 210 -1.80 18.53 10.10
C ASP A 210 -3.19 18.75 9.52
N LEU A 211 -3.73 17.77 8.78
CA LEU A 211 -5.11 17.82 8.27
C LEU A 211 -6.14 17.85 9.42
N VAL A 212 -5.94 17.03 10.46
CA VAL A 212 -6.82 16.99 11.65
C VAL A 212 -6.73 18.29 12.44
N GLU A 213 -5.51 18.75 12.75
CA GLU A 213 -5.27 19.95 13.55
C GLU A 213 -5.87 21.21 12.92
N THR A 214 -5.87 21.28 11.59
CA THR A 214 -6.33 22.46 10.87
C THR A 214 -7.80 22.36 10.44
N ASN A 215 -8.50 21.26 10.68
CA ASN A 215 -9.82 20.95 10.09
C ASN A 215 -10.87 22.07 10.22
N GLU A 216 -10.93 22.74 11.38
CA GLU A 216 -11.93 23.77 11.69
C GLU A 216 -11.52 25.19 11.23
N ILE A 217 -10.30 25.37 10.74
CA ILE A 217 -9.79 26.68 10.30
C ILE A 217 -10.45 27.08 8.97
N ARG A 218 -10.82 28.35 8.81
CA ARG A 218 -11.37 28.88 7.55
C ARG A 218 -10.28 29.60 6.78
N THR A 219 -10.16 29.32 5.49
CA THR A 219 -9.14 29.92 4.62
C THR A 219 -9.76 30.45 3.33
N SER A 220 -9.01 31.29 2.62
CA SER A 220 -9.28 31.61 1.22
C SER A 220 -9.31 30.34 0.37
N GLY A 221 -10.10 30.36 -0.69
CA GLY A 221 -10.21 29.24 -1.63
C GLY A 221 -9.11 29.24 -2.70
N TYR A 222 -9.13 28.21 -3.53
CA TYR A 222 -8.39 28.15 -4.78
C TYR A 222 -6.86 28.27 -4.64
N GLY A 223 -6.30 27.84 -3.51
CA GLY A 223 -4.85 27.82 -3.26
C GLY A 223 -4.23 29.21 -3.12
N LEU A 224 -5.02 30.18 -2.66
CA LEU A 224 -4.59 31.53 -2.24
C LEU A 224 -4.60 31.66 -0.72
N ASP A 225 -4.39 30.54 -0.03
CA ASP A 225 -4.37 30.44 1.42
C ASP A 225 -2.94 30.28 1.94
N ALA A 226 -2.76 30.60 3.23
CA ALA A 226 -1.45 30.59 3.87
C ALA A 226 -0.74 29.23 3.86
N TYR A 227 -1.48 28.11 3.75
CA TYR A 227 -0.87 26.78 3.68
C TYR A 227 -0.25 26.51 2.31
N CYS A 228 -0.92 26.93 1.23
CA CYS A 228 -0.33 26.91 -0.11
C CYS A 228 0.86 27.87 -0.20
N GLU A 229 0.79 29.05 0.41
CA GLU A 229 1.91 29.99 0.46
C GLU A 229 3.12 29.41 1.22
N GLU A 230 2.90 28.78 2.38
CA GLU A 230 3.95 28.13 3.15
C GLU A 230 4.60 26.98 2.37
N ALA A 231 3.79 26.08 1.79
CA ALA A 231 4.30 24.98 0.99
C ALA A 231 5.12 25.48 -0.21
N ALA A 232 4.62 26.50 -0.91
CA ALA A 232 5.33 27.13 -2.02
C ALA A 232 6.66 27.74 -1.56
N ARG A 233 6.70 28.42 -0.40
CA ARG A 233 7.93 28.97 0.17
C ARG A 233 8.95 27.87 0.47
N LEU A 234 8.53 26.79 1.14
CA LEU A 234 9.40 25.67 1.48
C LEU A 234 9.98 24.99 0.24
N ILE A 235 9.17 24.79 -0.81
CA ILE A 235 9.63 24.22 -2.08
C ILE A 235 10.64 25.15 -2.75
N LYS A 236 10.36 26.46 -2.81
CA LYS A 236 11.30 27.45 -3.37
C LYS A 236 12.63 27.48 -2.63
N GLU A 237 12.60 27.37 -1.30
CA GLU A 237 13.80 27.29 -0.46
C GLU A 237 14.60 26.01 -0.75
N ALA A 238 13.93 24.86 -0.84
CA ALA A 238 14.57 23.59 -1.18
C ALA A 238 15.19 23.59 -2.59
N CYS A 239 14.55 24.27 -3.54
CA CYS A 239 15.07 24.48 -4.89
C CYS A 239 16.11 25.60 -5.01
N GLN A 240 16.30 26.41 -3.95
CA GLN A 240 17.06 27.67 -4.00
C GLN A 240 16.61 28.60 -5.15
N ALA A 241 15.31 28.60 -5.45
CA ALA A 241 14.72 29.31 -6.59
C ALA A 241 13.57 30.23 -6.12
N PRO A 242 13.86 31.39 -5.48
CA PRO A 242 12.82 32.27 -4.94
C PRO A 242 11.85 32.79 -6.01
N GLY A 243 12.32 32.93 -7.25
CA GLY A 243 11.53 33.35 -8.41
C GLY A 243 10.67 32.25 -9.05
N ALA A 244 10.76 30.99 -8.61
CA ALA A 244 9.97 29.90 -9.20
C ALA A 244 8.47 30.12 -9.00
N GLY A 245 7.67 29.72 -9.99
CA GLY A 245 6.22 29.57 -9.82
C GLY A 245 5.94 28.21 -9.19
N VAL A 246 5.16 28.17 -8.10
CA VAL A 246 4.76 26.90 -7.46
C VAL A 246 3.25 26.81 -7.45
N HIS A 247 2.73 25.74 -8.02
CA HIS A 247 1.31 25.49 -8.16
C HIS A 247 0.98 24.07 -7.73
N PHE A 248 -0.17 23.87 -7.09
CA PHE A 248 -0.58 22.55 -6.63
C PHE A 248 -1.77 22.04 -7.43
N LEU A 249 -1.67 20.79 -7.90
CA LEU A 249 -2.69 20.09 -8.69
C LEU A 249 -3.08 18.79 -7.98
N THR A 250 -4.22 18.20 -8.34
CA THR A 250 -4.70 16.98 -7.65
C THR A 250 -4.08 15.68 -8.14
N GLY A 251 -3.51 15.64 -9.35
CA GLY A 251 -2.88 14.42 -9.88
C GLY A 251 -1.99 14.65 -11.10
N GLY A 252 -1.11 13.67 -11.37
CA GLY A 252 -0.04 13.75 -12.38
C GLY A 252 -0.53 14.03 -13.79
N THR A 253 -1.49 13.24 -14.30
CA THR A 253 -2.07 13.45 -15.64
C THR A 253 -2.62 14.87 -15.83
N GLN A 254 -3.24 15.43 -14.79
CA GLN A 254 -3.72 16.80 -14.83
C GLN A 254 -2.57 17.82 -14.88
N ALA A 255 -1.47 17.58 -14.17
CA ALA A 255 -0.28 18.42 -14.27
C ALA A 255 0.33 18.36 -15.68
N ASN A 256 0.55 17.16 -16.21
CA ASN A 256 1.15 16.91 -17.53
C ASN A 256 0.36 17.61 -18.65
N LEU A 257 -0.97 17.41 -18.70
CA LEU A 257 -1.81 18.02 -19.73
C LEU A 257 -1.87 19.55 -19.61
N ILE A 258 -1.83 20.12 -18.40
CA ILE A 258 -1.89 21.58 -18.20
C ILE A 258 -0.58 22.22 -18.62
N VAL A 259 0.55 21.61 -18.30
CA VAL A 259 1.87 22.08 -18.76
C VAL A 259 1.91 22.06 -20.29
N ALA A 260 1.54 20.94 -20.91
CA ALA A 260 1.48 20.83 -22.37
C ALA A 260 0.60 21.92 -23.02
N ALA A 261 -0.62 22.10 -22.51
CA ALA A 261 -1.57 23.07 -23.05
C ALA A 261 -1.14 24.54 -22.88
N GLY A 262 -0.31 24.84 -21.87
CA GLY A 262 0.13 26.21 -21.57
C GLY A 262 1.47 26.58 -22.18
N ALA A 263 2.29 25.58 -22.48
CA ALA A 263 3.64 25.76 -22.95
C ALA A 263 3.77 25.78 -24.47
N LEU A 264 2.85 25.11 -25.17
CA LEU A 264 3.01 24.81 -26.59
C LEU A 264 2.05 25.59 -27.49
N LYS A 265 2.57 25.96 -28.67
CA LYS A 265 1.74 26.43 -29.78
C LYS A 265 1.06 25.21 -30.44
N PRO A 266 -0.08 25.40 -31.14
CA PRO A 266 -0.89 24.28 -31.64
C PRO A 266 -0.18 23.30 -32.60
N TRP A 267 0.91 23.73 -33.25
CA TRP A 267 1.69 22.90 -34.18
C TRP A 267 2.93 22.27 -33.55
N LEU A 268 3.16 22.51 -32.25
CA LEU A 268 4.28 21.92 -31.51
C LEU A 268 3.88 20.59 -30.86
N GLY A 269 4.85 19.69 -30.76
CA GLY A 269 4.72 18.39 -30.10
C GLY A 269 5.71 18.20 -28.96
N ILE A 270 5.53 17.11 -28.22
CA ILE A 270 6.34 16.74 -27.06
C ILE A 270 7.18 15.51 -27.39
N VAL A 271 8.50 15.66 -27.39
CA VAL A 271 9.44 14.55 -27.52
C VAL A 271 9.42 13.71 -26.25
N SER A 272 9.20 12.40 -26.39
CA SER A 272 9.08 11.47 -25.25
C SER A 272 9.65 10.10 -25.59
N ALA A 273 10.09 9.37 -24.56
CA ALA A 273 10.32 7.93 -24.67
C ALA A 273 8.99 7.21 -24.97
N GLY A 274 9.08 6.03 -25.61
CA GLY A 274 7.89 5.20 -25.89
C GLY A 274 7.18 4.71 -24.62
N THR A 275 7.93 4.57 -23.52
CA THR A 275 7.39 4.20 -22.20
C THR A 275 6.82 5.38 -21.41
N GLY A 276 7.02 6.61 -21.87
CA GLY A 276 6.64 7.82 -21.15
C GLY A 276 5.16 7.81 -20.76
N HIS A 277 4.85 8.21 -19.52
CA HIS A 277 3.49 8.15 -18.99
C HIS A 277 2.47 8.86 -19.89
N ILE A 278 2.84 10.04 -20.41
CA ILE A 278 2.03 10.84 -21.34
C ILE A 278 1.69 10.13 -22.66
N ASN A 279 2.49 9.16 -23.09
CA ASN A 279 2.29 8.38 -24.30
C ASN A 279 1.38 7.16 -24.07
N VAL A 280 1.48 6.52 -22.89
CA VAL A 280 0.87 5.20 -22.64
C VAL A 280 -0.31 5.25 -21.68
N HIS A 281 -0.18 5.96 -20.55
CA HIS A 281 -1.03 5.79 -19.37
C HIS A 281 -1.86 7.03 -19.01
N GLU A 282 -2.14 7.89 -20.00
CA GLU A 282 -2.98 9.08 -19.80
C GLU A 282 -4.20 9.15 -20.72
N ALA A 283 -4.54 8.05 -21.40
CA ALA A 283 -5.72 7.95 -22.26
C ALA A 283 -5.83 9.08 -23.30
N GLY A 284 -4.69 9.50 -23.87
CA GLY A 284 -4.63 10.57 -24.86
C GLY A 284 -4.86 11.97 -24.30
N ALA A 285 -4.55 12.21 -23.01
CA ALA A 285 -4.76 13.51 -22.37
C ALA A 285 -3.98 14.64 -23.07
N ILE A 286 -2.77 14.36 -23.56
CA ILE A 286 -1.97 15.34 -24.31
C ILE A 286 -2.64 15.64 -25.66
N GLU A 287 -3.04 14.62 -26.41
CA GLU A 287 -3.71 14.77 -27.71
C GLU A 287 -5.03 15.53 -27.58
N ALA A 288 -5.75 15.36 -26.47
CA ALA A 288 -6.96 16.13 -26.16
C ALA A 288 -6.69 17.64 -25.97
N THR A 289 -5.43 18.04 -25.78
CA THR A 289 -5.01 19.46 -25.79
C THR A 289 -4.69 19.98 -27.19
N GLY A 290 -4.62 19.11 -28.20
CA GLY A 290 -4.27 19.45 -29.59
C GLY A 290 -2.80 19.22 -29.94
N HIS A 291 -1.98 18.70 -29.02
CA HIS A 291 -0.55 18.49 -29.22
C HIS A 291 -0.25 17.00 -29.43
N LYS A 292 0.75 16.70 -30.27
CA LYS A 292 1.16 15.32 -30.56
C LYS A 292 2.33 14.92 -29.67
N VAL A 293 2.30 13.69 -29.14
CA VAL A 293 3.48 13.05 -28.55
C VAL A 293 4.38 12.50 -29.66
N LEU A 294 5.64 12.94 -29.69
CA LEU A 294 6.68 12.60 -30.65
C LEU A 294 7.59 11.55 -30.03
N VAL A 295 7.22 10.27 -30.19
CA VAL A 295 7.98 9.16 -29.64
C VAL A 295 9.27 8.94 -30.42
N ILE A 296 10.39 8.92 -29.71
CA ILE A 296 11.72 8.61 -30.25
C ILE A 296 12.33 7.37 -29.59
N ALA A 297 13.46 6.91 -30.12
CA ALA A 297 14.18 5.78 -29.54
C ALA A 297 14.64 6.10 -28.11
N SER A 298 14.56 5.11 -27.23
CA SER A 298 14.94 5.21 -25.82
C SER A 298 15.52 3.88 -25.37
N ARG A 299 16.41 3.90 -24.39
CA ARG A 299 16.95 2.69 -23.76
C ARG A 299 16.48 2.63 -22.31
N ASP A 300 15.77 1.57 -21.94
CA ASP A 300 15.27 1.37 -20.57
C ASP A 300 14.44 2.57 -20.04
N GLY A 301 13.70 3.23 -20.93
CA GLY A 301 12.91 4.43 -20.64
C GLY A 301 13.69 5.75 -20.64
N LEU A 302 15.02 5.71 -20.81
CA LEU A 302 15.89 6.87 -20.86
C LEU A 302 16.05 7.37 -22.30
N LEU A 303 15.80 8.65 -22.52
CA LEU A 303 16.14 9.37 -23.74
C LEU A 303 17.63 9.74 -23.73
N ASP A 304 18.25 9.67 -24.89
CA ASP A 304 19.62 10.11 -25.10
C ASP A 304 19.65 11.50 -25.75
N ALA A 305 20.58 12.35 -25.32
CA ALA A 305 20.71 13.72 -25.82
C ALA A 305 21.03 13.76 -27.33
N GLU A 306 21.87 12.86 -27.83
CA GLU A 306 22.22 12.76 -29.24
C GLU A 306 21.00 12.32 -30.07
N GLU A 307 20.19 11.38 -29.56
CA GLU A 307 18.96 10.96 -30.22
C GLU A 307 17.94 12.10 -30.33
N ILE A 308 17.76 12.88 -29.25
CA ILE A 308 16.89 14.07 -29.27
C ILE A 308 17.38 15.08 -30.31
N ASP A 309 18.69 15.38 -30.33
CA ASP A 309 19.26 16.33 -31.27
C ASP A 309 19.11 15.86 -32.72
N ARG A 310 19.39 14.57 -32.98
CA ARG A 310 19.24 13.96 -34.29
C ARG A 310 17.79 13.99 -34.78
N TYR A 311 16.83 13.75 -33.89
CA TYR A 311 15.41 13.86 -34.21
C TYR A 311 15.02 15.28 -34.60
N CYS A 312 15.49 16.28 -33.84
CA CYS A 312 15.22 17.69 -34.12
C CYS A 312 15.85 18.11 -35.45
N GLN A 313 17.11 17.75 -35.69
CA GLN A 313 17.80 17.99 -36.95
C GLN A 313 17.02 17.40 -38.14
N ALA A 314 16.58 16.15 -38.03
CA ALA A 314 15.81 15.50 -39.08
C ALA A 314 14.45 16.16 -39.34
N CYS A 315 13.86 16.84 -38.35
CA CYS A 315 12.63 17.62 -38.53
C CYS A 315 12.89 18.96 -39.25
N GLU A 316 14.01 19.61 -38.94
CA GLU A 316 14.43 20.87 -39.57
C GLU A 316 14.91 20.68 -41.02
N GLU A 317 15.66 19.61 -41.28
CA GLU A 317 16.21 19.29 -42.61
C GLU A 317 15.18 18.67 -43.57
N ASP A 318 14.00 18.30 -43.08
CA ASP A 318 12.92 17.79 -43.92
C ASP A 318 12.46 18.87 -44.92
N PRO A 319 12.53 18.62 -46.25
CA PRO A 319 12.08 19.59 -47.26
C PRO A 319 10.61 20.00 -47.11
N THR A 320 9.83 19.24 -46.34
CA THR A 320 8.41 19.45 -46.03
C THR A 320 8.17 19.72 -44.55
N ALA A 321 9.15 20.27 -43.82
CA ALA A 321 9.06 20.55 -42.38
C ALA A 321 7.75 21.24 -41.96
N GLU A 322 7.26 22.22 -42.74
CA GLU A 322 6.01 22.94 -42.46
C GLU A 322 4.73 22.06 -42.48
N HIS A 323 4.80 20.88 -43.12
CA HIS A 323 3.70 19.91 -43.15
C HIS A 323 3.70 18.96 -41.93
N ARG A 324 4.68 19.08 -41.04
CA ARG A 324 4.89 18.18 -39.91
C ARG A 324 4.74 18.93 -38.58
N VAL A 325 4.39 18.16 -37.54
CA VAL A 325 4.47 18.65 -36.15
C VAL A 325 5.94 18.89 -35.83
N GLN A 326 6.22 20.05 -35.24
CA GLN A 326 7.57 20.46 -34.85
C GLN A 326 7.81 20.16 -33.36
N PRO A 327 9.01 19.72 -32.96
CA PRO A 327 9.32 19.54 -31.53
C PRO A 327 9.28 20.89 -30.82
N GLY A 328 8.67 20.95 -29.63
CA GLY A 328 8.63 22.16 -28.79
C GLY A 328 8.93 21.93 -27.31
N MET A 329 8.91 20.68 -26.87
CA MET A 329 9.20 20.30 -25.50
C MET A 329 9.79 18.90 -25.46
N ILE A 330 10.73 18.67 -24.55
CA ILE A 330 11.23 17.37 -24.15
C ILE A 330 10.54 17.00 -22.84
N TYR A 331 9.94 15.82 -22.80
CA TYR A 331 9.36 15.22 -21.61
C TYR A 331 10.24 14.07 -21.13
N LEU A 332 10.63 14.11 -19.86
CA LEU A 332 11.33 13.04 -19.15
C LEU A 332 10.54 12.65 -17.91
N SER A 333 10.74 11.43 -17.41
CA SER A 333 10.24 10.98 -16.11
C SER A 333 11.44 10.68 -15.19
N GLN A 334 11.44 11.19 -13.95
CA GLN A 334 12.50 10.96 -12.97
C GLN A 334 11.93 10.50 -11.62
N PRO A 335 12.04 9.20 -11.26
CA PRO A 335 12.54 8.09 -12.09
C PRO A 335 11.61 7.78 -13.26
N THR A 336 12.10 6.97 -14.21
CA THR A 336 11.29 6.52 -15.35
C THR A 336 10.16 5.57 -14.93
N GLU A 337 9.28 5.24 -15.86
CA GLU A 337 8.21 4.24 -15.66
C GLU A 337 8.78 2.83 -15.37
N MET A 338 10.04 2.59 -15.73
CA MET A 338 10.79 1.35 -15.46
C MET A 338 11.64 1.43 -14.19
N GLY A 339 11.57 2.54 -13.44
CA GLY A 339 12.34 2.73 -12.21
C GLY A 339 13.82 3.05 -12.42
N THR A 340 14.26 3.22 -13.67
CA THR A 340 15.60 3.70 -14.03
C THR A 340 15.73 5.20 -13.78
N LEU A 341 16.98 5.69 -13.71
CA LEU A 341 17.30 7.03 -13.27
C LEU A 341 18.20 7.74 -14.28
N TYR A 342 17.83 8.96 -14.66
CA TYR A 342 18.77 9.89 -15.25
C TYR A 342 19.82 10.28 -14.21
N GLN A 343 21.08 10.31 -14.61
CA GLN A 343 22.16 10.94 -13.86
C GLN A 343 22.17 12.45 -14.13
N LYS A 344 22.88 13.21 -13.29
CA LYS A 344 23.08 14.65 -13.48
C LYS A 344 23.67 14.96 -14.86
N GLU A 345 24.66 14.18 -15.28
CA GLU A 345 25.34 14.36 -16.57
C GLU A 345 24.38 14.14 -17.75
N ASP A 346 23.44 13.19 -17.63
CA ASP A 346 22.42 12.95 -18.65
C ASP A 346 21.50 14.17 -18.80
N LEU A 347 21.02 14.72 -17.67
CA LEU A 347 20.16 15.91 -17.69
C LEU A 347 20.91 17.16 -18.15
N GLU A 348 22.19 17.30 -17.85
CA GLU A 348 23.04 18.39 -18.36
C GLU A 348 23.18 18.32 -19.89
N ALA A 349 23.43 17.13 -20.43
CA ALA A 349 23.51 16.94 -21.88
C ALA A 349 22.17 17.22 -22.58
N ILE A 350 21.05 16.76 -22.01
CA ILE A 350 19.72 17.03 -22.55
C ILE A 350 19.37 18.52 -22.46
N ARG A 351 19.75 19.21 -21.36
CA ARG A 351 19.58 20.66 -21.22
C ARG A 351 20.31 21.43 -22.31
N GLU A 352 21.56 21.04 -22.62
CA GLU A 352 22.33 21.69 -23.68
C GLU A 352 21.62 21.57 -25.04
N VAL A 353 21.09 20.38 -25.36
CA VAL A 353 20.30 20.15 -26.58
C VAL A 353 19.04 21.01 -26.56
N ALA A 354 18.33 21.05 -25.44
CA ALA A 354 17.11 21.83 -25.28
C ALA A 354 17.36 23.33 -25.51
N ASP A 355 18.45 23.88 -24.96
CA ASP A 355 18.83 25.28 -25.18
C ASP A 355 19.20 25.56 -26.65
N ARG A 356 19.99 24.68 -27.26
CA ARG A 356 20.43 24.83 -28.65
C ARG A 356 19.27 24.77 -29.64
N ARG A 357 18.26 23.96 -29.35
CA ARG A 357 17.07 23.73 -30.20
C ARG A 357 15.86 24.58 -29.81
N ASP A 358 15.97 25.47 -28.82
CA ASP A 358 14.87 26.26 -28.25
C ASP A 358 13.66 25.40 -27.82
N LEU A 359 13.95 24.28 -27.15
CA LEU A 359 12.97 23.38 -26.58
C LEU A 359 12.82 23.60 -25.07
N LEU A 360 11.60 23.44 -24.58
CA LEU A 360 11.35 23.37 -23.14
C LEU A 360 11.76 22.00 -22.59
N LEU A 361 12.37 21.96 -21.43
CA LEU A 361 12.65 20.71 -20.70
C LEU A 361 11.68 20.55 -19.53
N TYR A 362 10.80 19.56 -19.65
CA TYR A 362 9.84 19.16 -18.62
C TYR A 362 10.20 17.80 -18.02
N VAL A 363 10.32 17.74 -16.68
CA VAL A 363 10.50 16.48 -15.96
C VAL A 363 9.27 16.15 -15.10
N ASP A 364 8.62 15.02 -15.40
CA ASP A 364 7.61 14.42 -14.53
C ASP A 364 8.29 13.73 -13.34
N GLY A 365 8.07 14.29 -12.16
CA GLY A 365 8.58 13.81 -10.89
C GLY A 365 7.52 13.11 -10.04
N ALA A 366 6.61 12.34 -10.64
CA ALA A 366 5.60 11.56 -9.93
C ALA A 366 6.18 10.65 -8.81
N ARG A 367 7.45 10.24 -8.93
CA ARG A 367 8.21 9.50 -7.90
C ARG A 367 9.54 10.18 -7.57
N LEU A 368 9.60 11.50 -7.68
CA LEU A 368 10.86 12.24 -7.53
C LEU A 368 11.52 12.02 -6.17
N ALA A 369 10.75 11.82 -5.09
CA ALA A 369 11.29 11.46 -3.77
C ALA A 369 12.22 10.24 -3.82
N ALA A 370 11.77 9.15 -4.47
CA ALA A 370 12.55 7.93 -4.62
C ALA A 370 13.81 8.18 -5.47
N ALA A 371 13.74 9.00 -6.53
CA ALA A 371 14.92 9.34 -7.32
C ALA A 371 15.95 10.18 -6.54
N LEU A 372 15.51 11.26 -5.88
CA LEU A 372 16.38 12.14 -5.10
C LEU A 372 17.02 11.45 -3.90
N ALA A 373 16.41 10.36 -3.42
CA ALA A 373 16.98 9.53 -2.37
C ALA A 373 18.10 8.59 -2.85
N VAL A 374 18.48 8.62 -4.13
CA VAL A 374 19.62 7.88 -4.70
C VAL A 374 20.80 8.85 -4.92
N PRO A 375 21.76 8.93 -3.98
CA PRO A 375 22.83 9.94 -4.04
C PRO A 375 23.73 9.81 -5.27
N ALA A 376 23.86 8.61 -5.82
CA ALA A 376 24.70 8.33 -6.97
C ALA A 376 24.27 9.11 -8.23
N THR A 377 23.01 9.55 -8.31
CA THR A 377 22.51 10.34 -9.45
C THR A 377 23.09 11.75 -9.52
N GLY A 378 23.59 12.28 -8.39
CA GLY A 378 24.03 13.67 -8.30
C GLY A 378 22.91 14.72 -8.42
N LEU A 379 21.63 14.29 -8.41
CA LEU A 379 20.47 15.17 -8.56
C LEU A 379 19.80 15.46 -7.21
N ASP A 380 19.58 16.73 -6.94
CA ASP A 380 18.75 17.26 -5.85
C ASP A 380 17.73 18.28 -6.40
N LEU A 381 16.90 18.87 -5.55
CA LEU A 381 15.92 19.88 -6.00
C LEU A 381 16.54 21.17 -6.53
N VAL A 382 17.80 21.47 -6.18
CA VAL A 382 18.54 22.62 -6.73
C VAL A 382 18.97 22.32 -8.16
N GLU A 383 19.51 21.14 -8.41
CA GLU A 383 19.85 20.67 -9.76
C GLU A 383 18.61 20.55 -10.65
N MET A 384 17.48 20.03 -10.13
CA MET A 384 16.22 20.01 -10.86
C MET A 384 15.79 21.42 -11.28
N ALA A 385 15.84 22.40 -10.38
CA ALA A 385 15.49 23.78 -10.67
C ALA A 385 16.49 24.48 -11.62
N ARG A 386 17.76 24.07 -11.62
CA ARG A 386 18.79 24.59 -12.53
C ARG A 386 18.64 24.05 -13.95
N LEU A 387 18.28 22.78 -14.09
CA LEU A 387 18.28 22.07 -15.37
C LEU A 387 16.92 22.08 -16.06
N CYS A 388 15.81 22.20 -15.34
CA CYS A 388 14.48 22.08 -15.93
C CYS A 388 13.82 23.44 -16.14
N ASP A 389 13.02 23.59 -17.19
CA ASP A 389 12.12 24.74 -17.34
C ASP A 389 10.89 24.61 -16.44
N VAL A 390 10.47 23.36 -16.23
CA VAL A 390 9.34 22.97 -15.40
C VAL A 390 9.55 21.54 -14.91
N PHE A 391 9.09 21.22 -13.69
CA PHE A 391 9.05 19.85 -13.20
C PHE A 391 7.93 19.67 -12.15
N THR A 392 7.50 18.44 -11.93
CA THR A 392 6.54 18.10 -10.87
C THR A 392 7.24 17.47 -9.67
N ILE A 393 6.67 17.69 -8.49
CA ILE A 393 7.03 17.05 -7.23
C ILE A 393 5.84 16.19 -6.82
N GLY A 394 5.98 14.87 -6.97
CA GLY A 394 4.91 13.92 -6.69
C GLY A 394 4.65 13.73 -5.20
N GLY A 395 3.52 14.24 -4.70
CA GLY A 395 3.10 14.03 -3.32
C GLY A 395 2.30 12.75 -3.13
N THR A 396 1.41 12.42 -4.09
CA THR A 396 0.50 11.27 -4.02
C THR A 396 1.23 9.94 -3.78
N LYS A 397 2.38 9.74 -4.44
CA LYS A 397 3.21 8.54 -4.32
C LYS A 397 4.31 8.68 -3.26
N CYS A 398 4.29 9.75 -2.47
CA CYS A 398 5.25 10.06 -1.42
C CYS A 398 4.51 10.52 -0.14
N GLY A 399 3.49 9.76 0.25
CA GLY A 399 2.82 9.94 1.54
C GLY A 399 1.78 11.07 1.63
N ALA A 400 1.43 11.79 0.56
CA ALA A 400 0.22 12.61 0.52
C ALA A 400 -1.01 11.75 0.16
N LEU A 401 -2.22 12.17 0.56
CA LEU A 401 -3.47 11.55 0.09
C LEU A 401 -3.67 11.76 -1.42
N PHE A 402 -3.30 12.95 -1.88
CA PHE A 402 -3.31 13.35 -3.28
C PHE A 402 -2.48 14.62 -3.44
N GLY A 403 -1.92 14.82 -4.61
CA GLY A 403 -1.42 16.11 -5.04
C GLY A 403 -0.06 16.08 -5.70
N GLU A 404 0.15 17.03 -6.59
CA GLU A 404 1.38 17.25 -7.34
C GLU A 404 1.79 18.72 -7.17
N GLY A 405 3.05 18.96 -6.80
CA GLY A 405 3.64 20.29 -6.73
C GLY A 405 4.33 20.61 -8.04
N LEU A 406 3.70 21.42 -8.89
CA LEU A 406 4.29 21.88 -10.13
C LEU A 406 5.20 23.07 -9.87
N VAL A 407 6.46 22.97 -10.26
CA VAL A 407 7.49 24.01 -10.17
C VAL A 407 7.81 24.51 -11.57
N ILE A 408 7.56 25.79 -11.82
CA ILE A 408 7.82 26.47 -13.09
C ILE A 408 9.00 27.41 -12.89
N ILE A 409 10.12 27.12 -13.56
CA ILE A 409 11.34 27.94 -13.53
C ILE A 409 11.27 29.00 -14.63
N ARG A 410 10.93 28.59 -15.86
CA ARG A 410 10.86 29.45 -17.04
C ARG A 410 9.80 30.55 -16.88
N ASP A 411 10.24 31.81 -16.91
CA ASP A 411 9.35 32.96 -16.70
C ASP A 411 8.21 33.05 -17.72
N SER A 412 8.48 32.69 -18.99
CA SER A 412 7.47 32.73 -20.05
C SER A 412 6.29 31.79 -19.83
N LEU A 413 6.43 30.77 -18.97
CA LEU A 413 5.37 29.82 -18.63
C LEU A 413 4.54 30.25 -17.41
N LYS A 414 4.98 31.25 -16.65
CA LYS A 414 4.30 31.69 -15.41
C LYS A 414 3.09 32.56 -15.70
N GLN A 415 3.16 33.34 -16.78
CA GLN A 415 2.08 34.25 -17.17
C GLN A 415 0.80 33.45 -17.45
N ASP A 416 -0.31 33.90 -16.86
CA ASP A 416 -1.66 33.34 -17.07
C ASP A 416 -1.85 31.85 -16.75
N PHE A 417 -0.84 31.18 -16.18
CA PHE A 417 -0.88 29.73 -15.91
C PHE A 417 -2.08 29.32 -15.05
N ARG A 418 -2.44 30.13 -14.04
CA ARG A 418 -3.60 29.89 -13.19
C ARG A 418 -4.94 29.96 -13.94
N LEU A 419 -5.04 30.75 -15.01
CA LEU A 419 -6.24 30.78 -15.86
C LEU A 419 -6.39 29.46 -16.60
N LEU A 420 -5.29 28.93 -17.13
CA LEU A 420 -5.27 27.61 -17.77
C LEU A 420 -5.58 26.50 -16.77
N MET A 421 -4.98 26.53 -15.58
CA MET A 421 -5.31 25.60 -14.51
C MET A 421 -6.81 25.62 -14.19
N LYS A 422 -7.41 26.81 -14.12
CA LYS A 422 -8.86 26.93 -13.89
C LYS A 422 -9.68 26.35 -15.03
N GLN A 423 -9.31 26.65 -16.28
CA GLN A 423 -10.00 26.14 -17.48
C GLN A 423 -9.97 24.62 -17.56
N ARG A 424 -8.84 24.00 -17.17
CA ARG A 424 -8.63 22.55 -17.21
C ARG A 424 -9.01 21.84 -15.91
N GLY A 425 -9.73 22.51 -15.02
CA GLY A 425 -10.25 21.91 -13.78
C GLY A 425 -9.18 21.61 -12.72
N GLY A 426 -7.96 22.15 -12.85
CA GLY A 426 -6.86 21.97 -11.90
C GLY A 426 -6.89 22.89 -10.68
N LEU A 427 -7.81 23.84 -10.63
CA LEU A 427 -7.91 24.80 -9.52
C LEU A 427 -8.87 24.30 -8.41
N LEU A 428 -8.35 23.51 -7.47
CA LEU A 428 -9.13 22.94 -6.37
C LEU A 428 -9.69 24.03 -5.44
N ALA A 429 -11.00 24.00 -5.16
CA ALA A 429 -11.66 25.00 -4.32
C ALA A 429 -11.08 25.06 -2.89
N LYS A 430 -10.92 23.90 -2.24
CA LYS A 430 -10.24 23.78 -0.93
C LYS A 430 -8.74 23.57 -1.12
N GLY A 431 -8.08 24.51 -1.80
CA GLY A 431 -6.65 24.44 -2.15
C GLY A 431 -5.72 24.16 -0.96
N ARG A 432 -6.04 24.69 0.22
CA ARG A 432 -5.36 24.38 1.49
C ARG A 432 -5.07 22.90 1.74
N LEU A 433 -5.91 21.98 1.26
CA LEU A 433 -5.69 20.55 1.44
C LEU A 433 -4.42 20.10 0.70
N LEU A 434 -4.12 20.68 -0.47
CA LEU A 434 -2.84 20.45 -1.16
C LEU A 434 -1.71 21.14 -0.40
N GLY A 435 -1.88 22.41 -0.04
CA GLY A 435 -0.86 23.18 0.68
C GLY A 435 -0.40 22.52 1.99
N ILE A 436 -1.33 22.05 2.82
CA ILE A 436 -1.04 21.36 4.08
C ILE A 436 -0.16 20.13 3.85
N GLN A 437 -0.51 19.30 2.87
CA GLN A 437 0.21 18.06 2.58
C GLN A 437 1.65 18.36 2.13
N PHE A 438 1.84 19.29 1.19
CA PHE A 438 3.19 19.66 0.74
C PHE A 438 4.00 20.40 1.80
N ALA A 439 3.37 21.25 2.62
CA ALA A 439 4.07 21.86 3.75
C ALA A 439 4.57 20.78 4.73
N ALA A 440 3.74 19.80 5.08
CA ALA A 440 4.13 18.68 5.94
C ALA A 440 5.28 17.86 5.33
N LEU A 441 5.23 17.55 4.03
CA LEU A 441 6.29 16.80 3.33
C LEU A 441 7.62 17.57 3.28
N PHE A 442 7.60 18.90 3.20
CA PHE A 442 8.84 19.70 3.11
C PHE A 442 9.38 20.17 4.46
N ARG A 443 8.62 20.04 5.55
CA ARG A 443 9.16 20.29 6.90
C ARG A 443 10.07 19.13 7.31
N ASN A 444 11.18 19.48 7.98
CA ASN A 444 12.16 18.53 8.52
C ASN A 444 12.67 17.50 7.50
N ASN A 445 12.74 17.86 6.21
CA ASN A 445 13.23 17.00 5.13
C ASN A 445 12.43 15.69 4.91
N LEU A 446 11.17 15.64 5.36
CA LEU A 446 10.36 14.42 5.34
C LEU A 446 10.21 13.80 3.93
N TYR A 447 10.08 14.61 2.88
CA TYR A 447 9.92 14.16 1.49
C TYR A 447 11.06 13.24 1.04
N VAL A 448 12.32 13.63 1.33
CA VAL A 448 13.50 12.83 0.97
C VAL A 448 13.65 11.63 1.91
N GLU A 449 13.26 11.76 3.18
CA GLU A 449 13.27 10.64 4.13
C GLU A 449 12.29 9.54 3.73
N ILE A 450 11.10 9.89 3.24
CA ILE A 450 10.13 8.92 2.70
C ILE A 450 10.73 8.19 1.50
N GLY A 451 11.27 8.93 0.51
CA GLY A 451 11.90 8.31 -0.66
C GLY A 451 13.06 7.37 -0.29
N ARG A 452 13.86 7.73 0.72
CA ARG A 452 14.93 6.86 1.25
C ARG A 452 14.35 5.60 1.87
N TYR A 453 13.33 5.73 2.72
CA TYR A 453 12.67 4.60 3.36
C TYR A 453 12.10 3.62 2.31
N GLU A 454 11.44 4.14 1.28
CA GLU A 454 10.88 3.35 0.18
C GLU A 454 11.99 2.57 -0.55
N ASN A 455 13.05 3.24 -0.95
CA ASN A 455 14.20 2.60 -1.60
C ASN A 455 14.87 1.54 -0.70
N GLU A 456 15.00 1.79 0.60
CA GLU A 456 15.56 0.82 1.56
C GLU A 456 14.72 -0.46 1.62
N ARG A 457 13.38 -0.34 1.69
CA ARG A 457 12.46 -1.49 1.67
C ARG A 457 12.54 -2.25 0.34
N ALA A 458 12.62 -1.55 -0.78
CA ALA A 458 12.85 -2.20 -2.08
C ALA A 458 14.22 -2.91 -2.14
N GLY A 459 15.27 -2.32 -1.54
CA GLY A 459 16.59 -2.94 -1.45
C GLY A 459 16.63 -4.22 -0.63
N GLU A 460 15.89 -4.26 0.49
CA GLU A 460 15.69 -5.47 1.31
C GLU A 460 14.98 -6.57 0.50
N LEU A 461 13.88 -6.21 -0.15
CA LEU A 461 13.11 -7.11 -1.02
C LEU A 461 13.96 -7.64 -2.18
N ALA A 462 14.73 -6.77 -2.82
CA ALA A 462 15.62 -7.14 -3.91
C ALA A 462 16.73 -8.10 -3.46
N THR A 463 17.27 -7.90 -2.26
CA THR A 463 18.26 -8.80 -1.65
C THR A 463 17.66 -10.19 -1.45
N LEU A 464 16.44 -10.29 -0.91
CA LEU A 464 15.79 -11.58 -0.68
C LEU A 464 15.50 -12.34 -1.98
N PHE A 465 15.03 -11.66 -3.03
CA PHE A 465 14.90 -12.27 -4.36
C PHE A 465 16.23 -12.83 -4.87
N ARG A 466 17.32 -12.05 -4.79
CA ARG A 466 18.66 -12.54 -5.19
C ARG A 466 19.12 -13.75 -4.39
N THR A 467 18.86 -13.80 -3.09
CA THR A 467 19.23 -14.97 -2.26
C THR A 467 18.48 -16.24 -2.66
N ARG A 468 17.37 -16.12 -3.37
CA ARG A 468 16.59 -17.24 -3.93
C ARG A 468 16.93 -17.53 -5.40
N GLY A 469 17.90 -16.82 -5.99
CA GLY A 469 18.29 -16.99 -7.38
C GLY A 469 17.31 -16.37 -8.38
N ILE A 470 16.47 -15.43 -7.94
CA ILE A 470 15.48 -14.76 -8.78
C ILE A 470 16.09 -13.49 -9.37
N ASP A 471 16.00 -13.36 -10.69
CA ASP A 471 16.55 -12.26 -11.47
C ASP A 471 15.58 -11.07 -11.59
N PHE A 472 16.12 -9.94 -12.08
CA PHE A 472 15.36 -8.73 -12.37
C PHE A 472 15.41 -8.41 -13.86
N PHE A 473 14.28 -7.94 -14.38
CA PHE A 473 14.17 -7.44 -15.75
C PHE A 473 14.90 -6.10 -15.94
N ALA A 474 14.87 -5.24 -14.91
CA ALA A 474 15.59 -3.97 -14.87
C ALA A 474 16.37 -3.84 -13.55
N PRO A 475 17.50 -3.10 -13.53
CA PRO A 475 18.26 -2.89 -12.29
C PRO A 475 17.38 -2.30 -11.17
N PRO A 476 17.36 -2.90 -9.97
CA PRO A 476 16.54 -2.42 -8.86
C PRO A 476 17.19 -1.20 -8.20
N GLN A 477 16.89 -0.01 -8.71
CA GLN A 477 17.51 1.26 -8.28
C GLN A 477 16.63 2.12 -7.37
N THR A 478 15.31 1.90 -7.37
CA THR A 478 14.33 2.74 -6.67
C THR A 478 13.31 1.88 -5.91
N ASN A 479 12.19 2.47 -5.50
CA ASN A 479 11.09 1.79 -4.82
C ASN A 479 10.33 0.77 -5.68
N GLN A 480 10.60 0.71 -6.99
CA GLN A 480 10.01 -0.22 -7.95
C GLN A 480 11.00 -1.33 -8.32
N LEU A 481 10.54 -2.58 -8.25
CA LEU A 481 11.29 -3.77 -8.65
C LEU A 481 10.56 -4.50 -9.77
N PHE A 482 11.27 -4.81 -10.85
CA PHE A 482 10.75 -5.60 -11.97
C PHE A 482 11.40 -6.98 -11.92
N VAL A 483 10.68 -7.94 -11.34
CA VAL A 483 11.18 -9.28 -10.98
C VAL A 483 10.79 -10.29 -12.06
N LEU A 484 11.72 -11.15 -12.47
CA LEU A 484 11.48 -12.23 -13.43
C LEU A 484 11.09 -13.51 -12.69
N LEU A 485 9.81 -13.88 -12.76
CA LEU A 485 9.28 -15.06 -12.06
C LEU A 485 8.89 -16.15 -13.05
N ASP A 486 9.26 -17.39 -12.76
CA ASP A 486 8.70 -18.55 -13.47
C ASP A 486 7.23 -18.81 -13.03
N PRO A 487 6.46 -19.66 -13.72
CA PRO A 487 5.06 -19.93 -13.38
C PRO A 487 4.84 -20.50 -11.96
N GLN A 488 5.81 -21.23 -11.41
CA GLN A 488 5.70 -21.81 -10.06
C GLN A 488 5.99 -20.75 -9.00
N GLU A 489 7.02 -19.93 -9.20
CA GLU A 489 7.38 -18.80 -8.35
C GLU A 489 6.27 -17.75 -8.32
N GLU A 490 5.75 -17.38 -9.48
CA GLU A 490 4.63 -16.45 -9.62
C GLU A 490 3.41 -16.95 -8.85
N SER A 491 3.03 -18.21 -9.04
CA SER A 491 1.92 -18.83 -8.30
C SER A 491 2.17 -18.87 -6.79
N HIS A 492 3.42 -19.08 -6.37
CA HIS A 492 3.81 -19.10 -4.96
C HIS A 492 3.67 -17.71 -4.31
N PHE A 493 4.18 -16.66 -4.96
CA PHE A 493 4.09 -15.30 -4.45
C PHE A 493 2.66 -14.75 -4.53
N ALA A 494 1.90 -15.06 -5.58
CA ALA A 494 0.52 -14.58 -5.77
C ALA A 494 -0.47 -15.08 -4.68
N LYS A 495 -0.12 -16.16 -3.96
CA LYS A 495 -0.87 -16.63 -2.79
C LYS A 495 -0.71 -15.71 -1.57
N ARG A 496 0.42 -15.01 -1.47
CA ARG A 496 0.83 -14.23 -0.29
C ARG A 496 0.75 -12.71 -0.50
N ALA A 497 0.96 -12.28 -1.74
CA ALA A 497 1.00 -10.87 -2.08
C ALA A 497 0.22 -10.53 -3.35
N ILE A 498 -0.12 -9.26 -3.46
CA ILE A 498 -0.65 -8.61 -4.65
C ILE A 498 0.51 -7.83 -5.27
N PHE A 499 0.73 -8.04 -6.55
CA PHE A 499 1.73 -7.38 -7.39
C PHE A 499 1.23 -7.38 -8.83
N GLU A 500 1.79 -6.52 -9.68
CA GLU A 500 1.31 -6.37 -11.05
C GLU A 500 2.09 -7.24 -12.02
N ARG A 501 1.38 -7.84 -12.99
CA ARG A 501 1.99 -8.55 -14.11
C ARG A 501 2.18 -7.57 -15.25
N ILE A 502 3.42 -7.30 -15.63
CA ILE A 502 3.75 -6.28 -16.64
C ILE A 502 3.71 -6.88 -18.03
N MET A 503 4.57 -7.88 -18.28
CA MET A 503 4.68 -8.52 -19.58
C MET A 503 5.36 -9.89 -19.46
N PRO A 504 5.08 -10.81 -20.40
CA PRO A 504 5.90 -12.01 -20.53
C PRO A 504 7.32 -11.63 -20.97
N SER A 505 8.31 -12.43 -20.54
CA SER A 505 9.69 -12.37 -21.02
C SER A 505 9.92 -13.40 -22.14
N ASP A 506 10.96 -13.19 -22.96
CA ASP A 506 11.30 -14.03 -24.11
C ASP A 506 11.64 -15.48 -23.73
N ASP A 507 12.06 -15.72 -22.48
CA ASP A 507 12.42 -17.04 -21.96
C ASP A 507 11.25 -17.79 -21.28
N GLY A 508 10.03 -17.25 -21.38
CA GLY A 508 8.82 -17.86 -20.80
C GLY A 508 8.56 -17.50 -19.33
N ARG A 509 9.40 -16.67 -18.69
CA ARG A 509 9.11 -16.06 -17.39
C ARG A 509 8.12 -14.90 -17.51
N GLN A 510 7.57 -14.45 -16.38
CA GLN A 510 6.70 -13.29 -16.28
C GLN A 510 7.43 -12.15 -15.55
N VAL A 511 7.49 -10.97 -16.17
CA VAL A 511 7.92 -9.75 -15.50
C VAL A 511 6.80 -9.30 -14.56
N CYS A 512 7.07 -9.31 -13.27
CA CYS A 512 6.17 -8.88 -12.21
C CYS A 512 6.73 -7.64 -11.51
N ARG A 513 5.90 -6.61 -11.32
CA ARG A 513 6.29 -5.38 -10.63
C ARG A 513 5.87 -5.42 -9.16
N PHE A 514 6.86 -5.28 -8.30
CA PHE A 514 6.69 -5.08 -6.85
C PHE A 514 7.07 -3.64 -6.51
N VAL A 515 6.18 -2.94 -5.83
CA VAL A 515 6.37 -1.54 -5.45
C VAL A 515 6.32 -1.42 -3.92
N THR A 516 7.26 -0.67 -3.37
CA THR A 516 7.31 -0.31 -1.95
C THR A 516 6.91 1.14 -1.75
N SER A 517 6.36 1.46 -0.58
CA SER A 517 5.86 2.80 -0.22
C SER A 517 6.23 3.16 1.22
N TYR A 518 5.96 4.41 1.61
CA TYR A 518 6.07 4.88 3.00
C TYR A 518 5.37 3.97 4.02
N ALA A 519 4.38 3.17 3.57
CA ALA A 519 3.60 2.27 4.41
C ALA A 519 4.10 0.82 4.41
N THR A 520 5.02 0.44 3.52
CA THR A 520 5.58 -0.91 3.44
C THR A 520 6.37 -1.20 4.70
N ARG A 521 5.98 -2.24 5.45
CA ARG A 521 6.67 -2.63 6.68
C ARG A 521 7.69 -3.72 6.40
N ARG A 522 8.68 -3.85 7.28
CA ARG A 522 9.68 -4.92 7.17
C ARG A 522 9.03 -6.30 7.34
N GLU A 523 8.01 -6.41 8.20
CA GLU A 523 7.26 -7.63 8.40
C GLU A 523 6.52 -8.07 7.12
N ASP A 524 6.11 -7.13 6.27
CA ASP A 524 5.47 -7.42 4.98
C ASP A 524 6.48 -8.09 4.03
N ILE A 525 7.73 -7.62 4.03
CA ILE A 525 8.82 -8.21 3.23
C ILE A 525 9.16 -9.60 3.74
N GLU A 526 9.38 -9.76 5.06
CA GLU A 526 9.73 -11.05 5.66
C GLU A 526 8.65 -12.11 5.38
N ARG A 527 7.38 -11.73 5.52
CA ARG A 527 6.22 -12.58 5.24
C ARG A 527 6.10 -13.02 3.79
N LEU A 528 6.64 -12.29 2.82
CA LEU A 528 6.59 -12.67 1.41
C LEU A 528 7.37 -13.97 1.13
N PHE A 529 8.44 -14.23 1.91
CA PHE A 529 9.39 -15.32 1.67
C PHE A 529 9.30 -16.49 2.67
N LEU A 530 8.31 -16.47 3.58
CA LEU A 530 7.92 -17.59 4.43
C LEU A 530 7.11 -18.63 3.63
#